data_AF-A0A0X8CML7-F1
#
_entry.id   AF-A0A0X8CML7-F1
#
_cell.length_a   1.000
_cell.length_b   1.000
_cell.length_c   1.000
_cell.angle_alpha   90.00
_cell.angle_beta   90.00
_cell.angle_gamma   90.00
#
_symmetry.space_group_name_H-M   'P 1'
#
loop_
_entity.id
_entity.type
_entity.pdbx_description
1 polymer ?
#
loop_
_entity_poly.entity_id
_entity_poly.type
_entity_poly.pdbx_seq_one_letter_code
_entity_poly.pdbx_strand_id
1 'polypeptide(L)' 'MMEPRVPKYRSGQRVKTAVDVINDGSVSNAPRDGILVGAGEIGKIVRVLVHTEASVPIYLVDFGGCPIIGCLEEEITVV' A
#
# COMPACT_ATOMS: atom_id res chain seq x y z
N MET A 1 -23.00 4.29 11.85
CA MET A 1 -22.03 3.18 11.87
C MET A 1 -21.39 3.17 10.50
N MET A 2 -20.13 3.59 10.36
CA MET A 2 -19.44 3.53 9.08
C MET A 2 -18.99 2.09 8.93
N GLU A 3 -19.60 1.34 8.02
CA GLU A 3 -19.22 -0.05 7.81
C GLU A 3 -17.75 -0.08 7.36
N PRO A 4 -16.89 -0.88 8.02
CA PRO A 4 -15.50 -0.99 7.62
C PRO A 4 -15.45 -1.46 6.17
N ARG A 5 -14.80 -0.66 5.32
CA ARG A 5 -14.71 -0.95 3.89
C ARG A 5 -13.99 -2.30 3.75
N VAL A 6 -14.69 -3.28 3.19
CA VAL A 6 -14.17 -4.66 3.08
C VAL A 6 -12.96 -4.63 2.15
N PRO A 7 -11.78 -5.13 2.59
CA PRO A 7 -10.60 -5.12 1.74
C PRO A 7 -10.82 -5.97 0.49
N LYS A 8 -10.57 -5.36 -0.68
CA LYS A 8 -10.62 -6.04 -1.98
C LYS A 8 -9.49 -7.06 -2.14
N TYR A 9 -8.31 -6.77 -1.60
CA TYR A 9 -7.13 -7.64 -1.71
C TYR A 9 -6.80 -8.34 -0.39
N ARG A 10 -6.02 -9.42 -0.45
CA ARG A 10 -5.61 -10.22 0.73
C ARG A 10 -4.10 -10.41 0.79
N SER A 11 -3.59 -10.64 2.00
CA SER A 11 -2.20 -11.02 2.20
C SER A 11 -1.85 -12.27 1.40
N GLY A 12 -0.64 -12.30 0.87
CA GLY A 12 -0.14 -13.34 -0.02
C GLY A 12 -0.32 -13.04 -1.51
N GLN A 13 -1.22 -12.13 -1.89
CA GLN A 13 -1.42 -11.76 -3.30
C GLN A 13 -0.27 -10.91 -3.83
N ARG A 14 0.01 -11.08 -5.12
CA ARG A 14 0.91 -10.19 -5.86
C ARG A 14 0.10 -9.02 -6.41
N VAL A 15 0.68 -7.84 -6.29
CA VAL A 15 0.10 -6.60 -6.78
C VAL A 15 1.14 -5.80 -7.54
N LYS A 16 0.68 -4.93 -8.41
CA LYS A 16 1.46 -3.97 -9.17
C LYS A 16 1.01 -2.57 -8.84
N THR A 17 1.93 -1.64 -8.62
CA THR A 17 1.59 -0.22 -8.45
C THR A 17 0.97 0.32 -9.73
N ALA A 18 -0.21 0.92 -9.61
CA ALA A 18 -0.91 1.58 -10.72
C ALA A 18 -0.36 2.99 -10.97
N VAL A 19 0.13 3.64 -9.92
CA VAL A 19 0.70 4.99 -9.89
C VAL A 19 1.97 5.01 -9.05
N ASP A 20 2.73 6.10 -9.11
CA ASP A 20 3.87 6.31 -8.22
C ASP A 20 3.38 6.43 -6.78
N VAL A 21 3.87 5.57 -5.89
CA VAL A 21 3.51 5.61 -4.47
C VAL A 21 4.36 6.69 -3.81
N ILE A 22 3.70 7.72 -3.30
CA ILE A 22 4.36 8.88 -2.70
C ILE A 22 4.41 8.73 -1.18
N ASN A 23 5.52 9.15 -0.58
CA ASN A 23 5.67 9.16 0.87
C ASN A 23 4.88 10.32 1.50
N ASP A 24 3.75 10.00 2.13
CA ASP A 24 2.96 10.93 2.93
C ASP A 24 3.65 11.35 4.26
N GLY A 25 4.81 10.76 4.56
CA GLY A 25 5.56 10.92 5.79
C GLY A 25 5.57 9.67 6.67
N SER A 26 4.87 8.61 6.27
CA SER A 26 4.86 7.32 6.97
C SER A 26 6.22 6.61 6.97
N VAL A 27 7.09 6.91 6.00
CA VAL A 27 8.43 6.28 5.88
C VAL A 27 9.50 7.30 6.28
N SER A 28 10.08 7.14 7.47
CA SER A 28 11.15 8.03 7.99
C SER A 28 12.44 7.99 7.16
N ASN A 29 12.64 6.92 6.38
CA ASN A 29 13.85 6.70 5.58
C ASN A 29 13.79 7.34 4.18
N ALA A 30 12.65 7.95 3.82
CA ALA A 30 12.46 8.59 2.52
C ALA A 30 12.04 10.06 2.73
N PRO A 31 12.39 10.96 1.79
CA PRO A 31 11.90 12.33 1.85
C PRO A 31 10.37 12.35 1.84
N ARG A 32 9.79 13.30 2.57
CA ARG A 32 8.36 13.60 2.50
C ARG A 32 8.05 14.06 1.08
N ASP A 33 6.95 13.57 0.51
CA ASP A 33 6.55 13.77 -0.90
C ASP A 33 7.50 13.12 -1.93
N GLY A 34 8.43 12.26 -1.50
CA GLY A 34 9.28 11.48 -2.39
C GLY A 34 8.58 10.22 -2.92
N ILE A 35 8.99 9.76 -4.10
CA ILE A 35 8.52 8.48 -4.66
C ILE A 35 9.16 7.34 -3.85
N LEU A 36 8.31 6.54 -3.18
CA LEU A 36 8.71 5.32 -2.49
C LEU A 36 8.86 4.17 -3.48
N VAL A 37 7.89 4.03 -4.38
CA VAL A 37 7.81 2.95 -5.36
C VAL A 37 7.28 3.53 -6.66
N GLY A 38 7.99 3.26 -7.77
CA GLY A 38 7.56 3.70 -9.09
C GLY A 38 6.32 2.97 -9.57
N ALA A 39 5.55 3.60 -10.46
CA ALA A 39 4.43 2.99 -11.13
C ALA A 39 4.88 1.76 -11.94
N GLY A 40 4.17 0.66 -11.73
CA GLY A 40 4.39 -0.60 -12.41
C GLY A 40 5.32 -1.60 -11.72
N GLU A 41 5.84 -1.27 -10.55
CA GLU A 41 6.59 -2.20 -9.70
C GLU A 41 5.68 -3.30 -9.15
N ILE A 42 6.20 -4.52 -9.10
CA ILE A 42 5.48 -5.69 -8.59
C ILE A 42 5.91 -5.96 -7.16
N GLY A 43 4.95 -6.05 -6.25
CA GLY A 43 5.15 -6.41 -4.86
C GLY A 43 4.18 -7.48 -4.39
N LYS A 44 4.39 -7.94 -3.16
CA LYS A 44 3.52 -8.92 -2.49
C LYS A 44 2.88 -8.30 -1.27
N ILE A 45 1.56 -8.41 -1.15
CA ILE A 45 0.86 -7.97 0.06
C ILE A 45 1.28 -8.87 1.21
N VAL A 46 1.97 -8.32 2.20
CA VAL A 46 2.36 -9.04 3.41
C VAL A 46 1.29 -8.94 4.49
N ARG A 47 0.58 -7.81 4.55
CA ARG A 47 -0.45 -7.57 5.57
C ARG A 47 -1.47 -6.55 5.07
N VAL A 48 -2.72 -6.70 5.53
CA VAL A 48 -3.77 -5.70 5.32
C VAL A 48 -4.11 -5.10 6.67
N LEU A 49 -4.05 -3.78 6.76
CA LEU A 49 -4.47 -2.99 7.91
C LEU A 49 -5.77 -2.27 7.57
N VAL A 50 -6.51 -1.86 8.59
CA VAL A 50 -7.67 -0.98 8.43
C VAL A 50 -7.36 0.28 9.23
N HIS A 51 -7.30 1.41 8.55
CA HIS A 51 -7.11 2.69 9.22
C HIS A 51 -8.39 3.01 9.99
N THR A 52 -8.33 3.01 11.32
CA THR A 52 -9.52 3.06 12.18
C THR A 52 -10.29 4.38 12.11
N GLU A 53 -9.62 5.49 11.77
CA GLU A 53 -10.27 6.81 11.68
C GLU A 53 -10.97 7.05 10.34
N ALA A 54 -10.37 6.58 9.24
CA ALA A 54 -10.88 6.77 7.87
C ALA A 54 -11.67 5.54 7.36
N SER A 55 -11.64 4.42 8.10
CA SER A 55 -12.31 3.18 7.73
C SER A 55 -11.86 2.61 6.37
N VAL A 56 -10.62 2.92 5.95
CA VAL A 56 -10.04 2.48 4.67
C VAL A 56 -9.00 1.37 4.88
N PRO A 57 -8.97 0.35 4.00
CA PRO A 57 -7.93 -0.67 4.04
C PRO A 57 -6.60 -0.11 3.53
N ILE A 58 -5.53 -0.36 4.27
CA ILE A 58 -4.14 -0.08 3.88
C ILE A 58 -3.45 -1.41 3.61
N TYR A 59 -2.90 -1.56 2.42
CA TYR A 59 -2.20 -2.77 1.98
C TYR A 59 -0.71 -2.58 2.18
N LEU A 60 -0.13 -3.33 3.12
CA LEU A 60 1.32 -3.38 3.30
C LEU A 60 1.91 -4.32 2.25
N VAL A 61 2.71 -3.77 1.35
CA VAL A 61 3.31 -4.46 0.21
C VAL A 61 4.83 -4.48 0.36
N ASP A 62 5.40 -5.67 0.18
CA ASP A 62 6.83 -5.89 0.06
C ASP A 62 7.21 -5.93 -1.43
N PHE A 63 8.00 -4.93 -1.85
CA PHE A 63 8.50 -4.78 -3.22
C PHE A 63 9.88 -5.43 -3.43
N GLY A 64 10.28 -6.36 -2.55
CA GLY A 64 11.57 -7.03 -2.63
C GLY A 64 12.69 -6.28 -1.90
N GLY A 65 12.32 -5.39 -0.96
CA GLY A 65 13.25 -4.61 -0.15
C GLY A 65 12.61 -4.08 1.12
N CYS A 66 13.42 -3.84 2.15
CA CYS A 66 13.01 -3.04 3.31
C CYS A 66 13.17 -1.55 2.96
N PRO A 67 12.17 -0.69 3.24
CA PRO A 67 11.00 -0.92 4.09
C PRO A 67 9.74 -1.43 3.35
N ILE A 68 8.84 -2.06 4.10
CA ILE A 68 7.49 -2.41 3.63
C ILE A 68 6.68 -1.13 3.43
N ILE A 69 6.00 -1.01 2.29
CA ILE A 69 5.29 0.20 1.90
C ILE A 69 3.77 0.00 2.08
N GLY A 70 3.12 0.95 2.74
CA GLY A 70 1.66 1.01 2.81
C GLY A 70 1.09 1.66 1.56
N CYS A 71 0.22 0.94 0.85
CA CYS A 71 -0.45 1.41 -0.34
C CYS A 71 -1.97 1.39 -0.14
N LEU A 72 -2.67 2.35 -0.74
CA LEU A 72 -4.13 2.36 -0.81
C LEU A 72 -4.64 1.39 -1.88
N GLU A 73 -5.93 1.05 -1.81
CA GLU A 73 -6.59 0.18 -2.79
C GLU A 73 -6.49 0.72 -4.22
N GLU A 74 -6.55 2.04 -4.38
CA GLU A 74 -6.52 2.72 -5.68
C GLU A 74 -5.10 2.82 -6.26
N GLU A 75 -4.06 2.66 -5.43
CA GLU A 75 -2.66 2.76 -5.86
C GLU A 75 -2.10 1.44 -6.38
N ILE A 76 -2.81 0.32 -6.17
CA ILE A 76 -2.35 -1.02 -6.54
C ILE A 76 -3.39 -1.79 -7.34
N THR A 77 -2.90 -2.71 -8.17
CA THR A 77 -3.72 -3.61 -8.98
C THR A 77 -3.24 -5.04 -8.82
N VAL A 78 -4.15 -6.02 -8.76
CA VAL A 78 -3.76 -7.43 -8.69
C VAL A 78 -3.17 -7.87 -10.03
N VAL A 79 -2.16 -8.73 -9.99
CA VAL A 79 -1.51 -9.33 -11.16
C VAL A 79 -1.63 -10.85 -11.18
#